data_AF-A0A850DII3-F1
#
_entry.id   AF-A0A850DII3-F1
#
_cell.length_a   1.000
_cell.length_b   1.000
_cell.length_c   1.000
_cell.angle_alpha   90.00
_cell.angle_beta   90.00
_cell.angle_gamma   90.00
#
_symmetry.space_group_name_H-M   'P 1'
#
loop_
_entity.id
_entity.type
_entity.pdbx_description
1 polymer ?
#
loop_
_entity_poly.entity_id
_entity_poly.type
_entity_poly.pdbx_seq_one_letter_code
_entity_poly.pdbx_strand_id
1 'polypeptide(L)'
;MDFLLLAPNYHRIVLEVDGSTHYTDNAGDPSPSRYAVNTALDRDLQLRGYTAYRFGAAELLDDRKPTPMLTHFFQRMFAKHGVVT
;
A
#
# COMPACT_ATOMS: atom_id res chain seq x y z
N MET A 1 4.59 4.08 5.56
CA MET A 1 3.16 4.23 5.84
C MET A 1 2.71 5.61 5.49
N ASP A 2 1.85 5.70 4.49
CA ASP A 2 1.36 6.98 3.97
C ASP A 2 -0.04 7.28 4.49
N PHE A 3 -0.94 6.29 4.53
CA PHE A 3 -2.29 6.45 5.05
C PHE A 3 -2.74 5.27 5.91
N LEU A 4 -3.50 5.58 6.98
CA LEU A 4 -4.20 4.61 7.83
C LEU A 4 -5.69 4.91 7.80
N LEU A 5 -6.49 3.92 7.41
CA LEU A 5 -7.95 3.96 7.43
C LEU A 5 -8.46 3.05 8.54
N LEU A 6 -9.34 3.59 9.37
CA LEU A 6 -10.10 2.84 10.38
C LEU A 6 -11.51 2.62 9.83
N ALA A 7 -11.77 1.41 9.34
CA ALA A 7 -13.04 1.02 8.75
C ALA A 7 -13.96 0.34 9.79
N PRO A 8 -15.26 0.13 9.47
CA PRO A 8 -16.17 -0.60 10.33
C PRO A 8 -15.64 -1.97 10.76
N ASN A 9 -16.22 -2.54 11.81
CA ASN A 9 -15.84 -3.86 12.34
C ASN A 9 -14.34 -3.96 12.73
N TYR A 10 -13.76 -2.85 13.20
CA TYR A 10 -12.37 -2.76 13.64
C TYR A 10 -11.31 -3.08 12.56
N HIS A 11 -11.69 -2.99 11.28
CA HIS A 11 -10.75 -3.16 10.18
C HIS A 11 -9.75 -1.99 10.15
N ARG A 12 -8.45 -2.32 10.25
CA ARG A 12 -7.34 -1.37 10.21
C ARG A 12 -6.61 -1.55 8.88
N ILE A 13 -6.72 -0.56 8.00
CA ILE A 13 -6.24 -0.65 6.62
C ILE A 13 -5.08 0.33 6.43
N VAL A 14 -3.94 -0.17 5.98
CA VAL A 14 -2.78 0.65 5.61
C VAL A 14 -2.73 0.76 4.10
N LEU A 15 -2.55 1.98 3.59
CA LEU A 15 -2.28 2.25 2.19
C LEU A 15 -0.87 2.84 2.07
N GLU A 16 -0.05 2.27 1.19
CA GLU A 16 1.31 2.77 0.92
C GLU A 16 1.57 2.92 -0.57
N VAL A 17 2.46 3.86 -0.92
CA VAL A 17 3.00 4.04 -2.26
C VAL A 17 4.49 3.71 -2.24
N ASP A 18 4.84 2.60 -2.87
CA ASP A 18 6.22 2.11 -2.93
C ASP A 18 6.94 2.69 -4.16
N GLY A 19 7.81 3.67 -3.92
CA GLY A 19 8.80 4.17 -4.88
C GLY A 19 10.18 3.50 -4.78
N SER A 20 11.12 3.91 -5.64
CA SER A 20 12.50 3.40 -5.66
C SER A 20 13.20 3.46 -4.31
N THR A 21 12.97 4.53 -3.54
CA THR A 21 13.51 4.74 -2.19
C THR A 21 13.24 3.60 -1.21
N HIS A 22 12.19 2.80 -1.44
CA HIS A 22 11.84 1.66 -0.60
C HIS A 22 12.74 0.44 -0.85
N TYR A 23 13.29 0.28 -2.05
CA TYR A 23 14.07 -0.92 -2.41
C TYR A 23 15.46 -0.61 -2.97
N THR A 24 15.85 0.66 -3.10
CA THR A 24 17.20 1.06 -3.52
C THR A 24 18.04 1.52 -2.33
N ASP A 25 19.35 1.33 -2.39
CA ASP A 25 20.30 1.89 -1.43
C ASP A 25 20.51 3.40 -1.61
N ASN A 26 21.49 3.96 -0.89
CA ASN A 26 21.79 5.39 -0.93
C ASN A 26 22.42 5.85 -2.26
N ALA A 27 22.98 4.92 -3.06
CA ALA A 27 23.49 5.20 -4.40
C ALA A 27 22.38 5.10 -5.47
N GLY A 28 21.22 4.53 -5.12
CA GLY A 28 20.10 4.30 -6.03
C GLY A 28 20.08 2.90 -6.63
N ASP A 29 20.97 2.00 -6.20
CA ASP A 29 21.04 0.64 -6.71
C ASP A 29 20.04 -0.27 -5.97
N PRO A 30 19.40 -1.24 -6.66
CA PRO A 30 18.52 -2.20 -6.02
C PRO A 30 19.20 -2.94 -4.85
N SER A 31 18.56 -2.94 -3.68
CA SER A 31 19.10 -3.50 -2.44
C SER A 31 18.19 -4.61 -1.92
N PRO A 32 18.59 -5.89 -2.06
CA PRO A 32 17.86 -7.02 -1.47
C PRO A 32 17.66 -6.89 0.04
N SER A 33 18.61 -6.28 0.74
CA SER A 33 18.51 -6.04 2.19
C SER A 33 17.38 -5.08 2.54
N ARG A 34 17.23 -3.97 1.80
CA ARG A 34 16.13 -3.01 2.01
C ARG A 34 14.78 -3.64 1.65
N TYR A 35 14.74 -4.39 0.56
CA TYR A 35 13.54 -5.15 0.21
C TYR A 35 13.12 -6.11 1.34
N ALA A 36 14.06 -6.87 1.89
CA ALA A 36 13.80 -7.80 2.99
C ALA A 36 13.26 -7.11 4.26
N VAL A 37 13.74 -5.89 4.57
CA VAL A 37 13.21 -5.07 5.67
C VAL A 37 11.74 -4.73 5.42
N ASN A 38 11.37 -4.27 4.22
CA ASN A 38 9.97 -3.95 3.93
C ASN A 38 9.07 -5.18 3.97
N THR A 39 9.55 -6.33 3.48
CA THR A 39 8.80 -7.60 3.59
C THR A 39 8.64 -8.03 5.06
N ALA A 40 9.61 -7.77 5.92
CA ALA A 40 9.47 -8.01 7.36
C ALA A 40 8.42 -7.09 7.99
N LEU A 41 8.45 -5.79 7.68
CA LEU A 41 7.46 -4.82 8.15
C LEU A 41 6.04 -5.14 7.69
N ASP A 42 5.87 -5.62 6.45
CA ASP A 42 4.57 -6.07 5.95
C ASP A 42 4.01 -7.24 6.76
N ARG A 43 4.83 -8.25 7.05
CA ARG A 43 4.42 -9.38 7.90
C ARG A 43 4.06 -8.92 9.31
N ASP A 44 4.80 -7.98 9.88
CA ASP A 44 4.50 -7.42 11.20
C ASP A 44 3.16 -6.68 11.22
N LEU A 45 2.82 -5.94 10.16
CA LEU A 45 1.51 -5.30 10.00
C LEU A 45 0.39 -6.34 9.95
N GLN A 46 0.57 -7.39 9.14
CA GLN A 46 -0.40 -8.49 9.02
C GLN A 46 -0.63 -9.19 10.37
N LEU A 47 0.44 -9.53 11.10
CA LEU A 47 0.36 -10.17 12.42
C LEU A 47 -0.33 -9.28 13.46
N ARG A 48 -0.26 -7.95 13.31
CA ARG A 48 -0.95 -6.98 14.18
C ARG A 48 -2.42 -6.75 13.77
N GLY A 49 -2.89 -7.43 12.72
CA GLY A 49 -4.26 -7.34 12.22
C GLY A 49 -4.52 -6.15 11.30
N TYR A 50 -3.47 -5.60 10.69
CA TYR A 50 -3.62 -4.60 9.62
C TYR A 50 -3.74 -5.29 8.27
N THR A 51 -4.60 -4.75 7.39
CA THR A 51 -4.60 -5.09 5.98
C THR A 51 -3.81 -4.01 5.24
N ALA A 52 -2.66 -4.35 4.66
CA ALA A 52 -1.87 -3.44 3.85
C ALA A 52 -2.21 -3.59 2.36
N TYR A 53 -2.40 -2.47 1.66
CA TYR A 53 -2.45 -2.39 0.22
C TYR A 53 -1.37 -1.42 -0.27
N ARG A 54 -0.54 -1.87 -1.21
CA ARG A 54 0.56 -1.07 -1.76
C ARG A 54 0.37 -0.81 -3.23
N PHE A 55 0.68 0.40 -3.64
CA PHE A 55 0.72 0.83 -5.04
C PHE A 55 2.15 1.17 -5.41
N GLY A 56 2.64 0.69 -6.53
CA GLY A 56 3.92 1.14 -7.05
C GLY A 56 3.83 2.61 -7.46
N ALA A 57 4.84 3.42 -7.15
CA ALA A 57 4.87 4.82 -7.58
C ALA A 57 4.71 4.96 -9.11
N ALA A 58 5.21 3.98 -9.87
CA ALA A 58 5.04 3.91 -11.33
C ALA A 58 3.57 3.86 -11.80
N GLU A 59 2.65 3.32 -10.97
CA GLU A 59 1.22 3.29 -11.26
C GLU A 59 0.58 4.70 -11.20
N LEU A 60 1.27 5.64 -10.55
CA LEU A 60 0.78 6.99 -10.26
C LEU A 60 1.42 8.09 -11.12
N LEU A 61 2.35 7.74 -12.02
CA LEU A 61 3.10 8.71 -12.82
C LEU A 61 2.36 9.27 -14.04
N ASP A 62 1.31 8.61 -14.53
CA ASP A 62 0.55 9.03 -15.71
C ASP A 62 -0.74 9.72 -15.26
N ASP A 63 -0.92 11.03 -15.44
CA ASP A 63 -2.08 11.75 -14.88
C ASP A 63 -3.47 11.20 -15.28
N ARG A 64 -3.57 10.37 -16.33
CA ARG A 64 -4.86 9.87 -16.85
C ARG A 64 -5.25 8.47 -16.39
N LYS A 65 -4.32 7.69 -15.86
CA LYS A 65 -4.53 6.26 -15.50
C LYS A 65 -4.85 5.98 -14.02
N PRO A 66 -4.33 6.74 -13.03
CA PRO A 66 -4.49 6.47 -11.61
C PRO A 66 -5.94 6.58 -11.20
N THR A 67 -6.66 7.62 -11.65
CA THR A 67 -8.03 7.86 -11.18
C THR A 67 -8.96 6.69 -11.48
N PRO A 68 -9.05 6.15 -12.73
CA PRO A 68 -9.85 4.95 -12.98
C PRO A 68 -9.39 3.70 -12.19
N MET A 69 -8.07 3.46 -12.10
CA MET A 69 -7.50 2.31 -11.39
C MET A 69 -7.82 2.37 -9.89
N LEU A 70 -7.53 3.51 -9.24
CA LEU A 70 -7.78 3.76 -7.84
C LEU A 70 -9.28 3.69 -7.54
N THR A 71 -10.13 4.30 -8.38
CA THR A 71 -11.59 4.24 -8.22
C THR A 71 -12.08 2.80 -8.19
N HIS A 72 -11.66 1.99 -9.17
CA HIS A 72 -12.03 0.59 -9.24
C HIS A 72 -11.51 -0.21 -8.03
N PHE A 73 -10.28 0.05 -7.60
CA PHE A 73 -9.71 -0.56 -6.39
C PHE A 73 -10.51 -0.21 -5.14
N PHE A 74 -10.76 1.08 -4.89
CA PHE A 74 -11.44 1.54 -3.68
C PHE A 74 -12.87 1.02 -3.59
N GLN A 75 -13.60 0.91 -4.71
CA GLN A 75 -14.91 0.26 -4.75
C GLN A 75 -14.85 -1.19 -4.22
N ARG A 76 -13.87 -1.97 -4.70
CA ARG A 76 -13.67 -3.36 -4.24
C ARG A 76 -13.20 -3.43 -2.79
N MET A 77 -12.33 -2.50 -2.39
CA MET A 77 -11.81 -2.41 -1.02
C MET A 77 -12.94 -2.08 -0.04
N PHE A 78 -13.79 -1.11 -0.37
CA PHE A 78 -14.94 -0.72 0.44
C PHE A 78 -15.94 -1.88 0.58
N ALA A 79 -16.26 -2.56 -0.54
CA ALA A 79 -17.10 -3.75 -0.50
C ALA A 79 -16.51 -4.86 0.40
N LYS A 80 -15.20 -5.12 0.32
CA LYS A 80 -14.52 -6.12 1.16
C LYS A 80 -14.58 -5.78 2.66
N HIS A 81 -14.44 -4.50 3.01
CA HIS A 81 -14.36 -4.04 4.40
C HIS A 81 -15.67 -3.47 4.95
N GLY A 82 -16.78 -3.66 4.23
CA GLY A 82 -18.12 -3.24 4.68
C GLY A 82 -18.29 -1.72 4.81
N VAL A 83 -17.53 -0.94 4.04
CA VAL A 83 -17.69 0.51 3.96
C VAL A 83 -18.83 0.79 2.98
N VAL A 84 -19.92 1.37 3.47
CA VAL A 84 -21.07 1.76 2.63
C VAL A 84 -20.73 3.08 1.94
N THR A 85 -20.81 3.09 0.61
CA THR A 85 -20.60 4.26 -0.26
C THR A 85 -21.90 4.75 -0.86
#